data_AF-A0A9N9I717-F1
#
_entry.id   AF-A0A9N9I717-F1
#
_cell.length_a   1.000
_cell.length_b   1.000
_cell.length_c   1.000
_cell.angle_alpha   90.00
_cell.angle_beta   90.00
_cell.angle_gamma   90.00
#
_symmetry.space_group_name_H-M   'P 1'
#
loop_
_entity.id
_entity.type
_entity.pdbx_description
1 polymer ?
#
loop_
_entity_poly.entity_id
_entity_poly.type
_entity_poly.pdbx_seq_one_letter_code
_entity_poly.pdbx_strand_id
1 'polypeptide(L)'
;GVKALGPFADDIWNILFQSGENIEEGTRGVVAECLGKLTLANPNKFLPELQKRLRSDSAQTRGTVVTAIKFTFINQGQEYDELLRPLIVDFLSSIQDNELNVRRLSLSTLNSAAHNKPYLIRDVLDQLLPLLYEETLIK
;
A
#
# COMPACT_ATOMS: atom_id res chain seq x y z
N GLY A 1 11.98 -4.88 18.66
CA GLY A 1 11.75 -5.15 17.24
C GLY A 1 11.83 -3.87 16.43
N VAL A 2 10.71 -3.18 16.20
CA VAL A 2 10.65 -1.94 15.39
C VAL A 2 10.56 -0.65 16.23
N LYS A 3 10.06 -0.72 17.47
CA LYS A 3 9.99 0.44 18.39
C LYS A 3 11.37 1.08 18.71
N ALA A 4 12.46 0.31 18.62
CA ALA A 4 13.82 0.81 18.82
C ALA A 4 14.34 1.67 17.65
N LEU A 5 13.66 1.64 16.50
CA LEU A 5 14.02 2.44 15.32
C LEU A 5 13.40 3.84 15.35
N GLY A 6 12.62 4.18 16.38
CA GLY A 6 11.92 5.47 16.49
C GLY A 6 12.76 6.71 16.10
N PRO A 7 14.00 6.87 16.60
CA PRO A 7 14.85 8.02 16.26
C PRO A 7 15.29 8.07 14.80
N PHE A 8 15.41 6.92 14.14
CA PHE A 8 15.94 6.79 12.78
C PHE A 8 14.84 6.50 11.75
N ALA A 9 13.59 6.38 12.18
CA ALA A 9 12.48 5.96 11.34
C ALA A 9 12.27 6.91 10.15
N ASP A 10 12.51 8.21 10.35
CA ASP A 10 12.38 9.23 9.30
C ASP A 10 13.51 9.16 8.28
N ASP A 11 14.74 8.96 8.75
CA ASP A 11 15.89 8.79 7.87
C ASP A 11 15.75 7.53 7.03
N ILE A 12 15.35 6.42 7.65
CA ILE A 12 15.09 5.16 6.95
C ILE A 12 13.94 5.34 5.95
N TRP A 13 12.86 6.00 6.35
CA TRP A 13 11.73 6.29 5.46
C TRP A 13 12.16 7.05 4.20
N ASN A 14 12.95 8.11 4.37
CA ASN A 14 13.43 8.93 3.26
C ASN A 14 14.39 8.15 2.36
N ILE A 15 15.33 7.38 2.94
CA ILE A 15 16.26 6.54 2.19
C ILE A 15 15.52 5.47 1.37
N LEU A 16 14.48 4.85 1.94
CA LEU A 16 13.69 3.82 1.25
C LEU A 16 12.98 4.39 0.02
N PHE A 17 12.44 5.60 0.09
CA PHE A 17 11.84 6.24 -1.08
C PHE A 17 12.87 6.74 -2.09
N GLN A 18 13.98 7.34 -1.65
CA GLN A 18 15.06 7.79 -2.54
C GLN A 18 15.72 6.63 -3.29
N SER A 19 15.92 5.50 -2.61
CA SER A 19 16.51 4.31 -3.22
C SER A 19 15.52 3.61 -4.17
N GLY A 20 14.23 3.61 -3.86
CA GLY A 20 13.20 2.96 -4.69
C GLY A 20 13.09 3.46 -6.14
N GLU A 21 13.54 4.69 -6.42
CA GLU A 21 13.47 5.30 -7.76
C GLU A 21 14.43 4.66 -8.78
N ASN A 22 15.56 4.09 -8.33
CA ASN A 22 16.65 3.63 -9.21
C ASN A 22 16.95 2.12 -9.13
N ILE A 23 16.14 1.33 -8.44
CA ILE A 23 16.42 -0.10 -8.24
C ILE A 23 15.55 -1.00 -9.12
N GLU A 24 16.09 -2.16 -9.49
CA GLU A 24 15.39 -3.29 -10.10
C GLU A 24 14.14 -3.71 -9.31
N GLU A 25 13.16 -4.27 -10.03
CA GLU A 25 11.83 -4.61 -9.51
C GLU A 25 11.87 -5.58 -8.31
N GLY A 26 12.85 -6.48 -8.26
CA GLY A 26 13.04 -7.43 -7.14
C GLY A 26 13.34 -6.76 -5.80
N THR A 27 14.13 -5.68 -5.78
CA THR A 27 14.46 -4.96 -4.53
C THR A 27 13.33 -4.02 -4.10
N ARG A 28 12.48 -3.56 -5.03
CA ARG A 28 11.31 -2.72 -4.69
C ARG A 28 10.33 -3.44 -3.77
N GLY A 29 10.21 -4.77 -3.90
CA GLY A 29 9.40 -5.57 -2.97
C GLY A 29 9.90 -5.48 -1.52
N VAL A 30 11.22 -5.53 -1.32
CA VAL A 30 11.85 -5.39 0.01
C VAL A 30 11.65 -3.98 0.55
N VAL A 31 11.83 -2.95 -0.29
CA VAL A 31 11.56 -1.56 0.09
C VAL A 31 10.11 -1.39 0.55
N ALA A 32 9.15 -1.89 -0.22
CA ALA A 32 7.73 -1.84 0.11
C ALA A 32 7.42 -2.57 1.44
N GLU A 33 8.02 -3.75 1.67
CA GLU A 33 7.85 -4.48 2.92
C GLU A 33 8.38 -3.69 4.13
N CYS A 34 9.57 -3.09 4.00
CA CYS A 34 10.14 -2.23 5.03
C CYS A 34 9.26 -1.01 5.32
N LEU A 35 8.73 -0.35 4.29
CA LEU A 35 7.79 0.76 4.43
C LEU A 35 6.49 0.33 5.14
N GLY A 36 5.97 -0.86 4.81
CA GLY A 36 4.81 -1.44 5.49
C GLY A 36 5.09 -1.70 6.97
N LYS A 37 6.27 -2.24 7.31
CA LYS A 37 6.70 -2.48 8.69
C LYS A 37 6.88 -1.18 9.49
N LEU A 38 7.46 -0.14 8.89
CA LEU A 38 7.55 1.18 9.51
C LEU A 38 6.17 1.77 9.76
N THR A 39 5.26 1.61 8.79
CA THR A 39 3.88 2.07 8.90
C THR A 39 3.15 1.38 10.06
N LEU A 40 3.30 0.07 10.20
CA LEU A 40 2.74 -0.66 11.34
C LEU A 40 3.33 -0.23 12.69
N ALA A 41 4.58 0.26 12.72
CA ALA A 41 5.21 0.71 13.95
C ALA A 41 4.78 2.12 14.38
N ASN A 42 4.42 2.99 13.45
CA ASN A 42 3.84 4.30 13.74
C ASN A 42 2.77 4.70 12.68
N PRO A 43 1.55 4.12 12.77
CA PRO A 43 0.53 4.30 11.75
C PRO A 43 0.10 5.75 11.56
N ASN A 44 -0.07 6.48 12.67
CA ASN A 44 -0.53 7.88 12.64
C ASN A 44 0.42 8.80 11.86
N LYS A 45 1.71 8.46 11.80
CA LYS A 45 2.70 9.22 11.05
C LYS A 45 2.79 8.77 9.60
N PHE A 46 2.99 7.48 9.38
CA PHE A 46 3.42 6.98 8.08
C PHE A 46 2.27 6.60 7.15
N LEU A 47 1.09 6.27 7.69
CA LEU A 47 -0.07 5.94 6.86
C LEU A 47 -0.56 7.16 6.04
N PRO A 48 -0.70 8.38 6.61
CA PRO A 48 -0.99 9.58 5.82
C PRO A 48 0.10 9.90 4.80
N GLU A 49 1.36 9.61 5.11
CA GLU A 49 2.49 9.81 4.21
C GLU A 49 2.48 8.85 3.01
N LEU A 50 2.03 7.61 3.19
CA LEU A 50 1.74 6.68 2.09
C LEU A 50 0.60 7.21 1.23
N GLN A 51 -0.51 7.61 1.86
CA GLN A 51 -1.70 8.11 1.15
C GLN A 51 -1.36 9.30 0.25
N LYS A 52 -0.57 10.27 0.73
CA LYS A 52 -0.11 11.41 -0.08
C LYS A 52 0.65 10.97 -1.34
N ARG A 53 1.48 9.93 -1.22
CA ARG A 53 2.33 9.42 -2.32
C ARG A 53 1.56 8.61 -3.36
N LEU A 54 0.28 8.25 -3.12
CA LEU A 54 -0.61 7.73 -4.17
C LEU A 54 -0.78 8.71 -5.34
N ARG A 55 -0.54 10.01 -5.12
CA ARG A 55 -0.64 11.05 -6.15
C ARG A 55 0.72 11.44 -6.74
N SER A 56 1.77 10.67 -6.48
CA SER A 56 3.09 10.91 -7.07
C SER A 56 3.03 10.79 -8.60
N ASP A 57 3.76 11.65 -9.31
CA ASP A 57 3.94 11.52 -10.76
C ASP A 57 4.68 10.22 -11.13
N SER A 58 5.52 9.70 -10.22
CA SER A 58 6.25 8.45 -10.41
C SER A 58 5.35 7.23 -10.19
N ALA A 59 5.17 6.46 -11.28
CA ALA A 59 4.50 5.16 -11.25
C ALA A 59 5.13 4.19 -10.25
N GLN A 60 6.46 4.23 -10.15
CA GLN A 60 7.23 3.38 -9.24
C GLN A 60 6.90 3.72 -7.79
N THR A 61 6.84 5.01 -7.43
CA THR A 61 6.42 5.43 -6.08
C THR A 61 5.00 4.95 -5.78
N ARG A 62 4.04 5.17 -6.68
CA ARG A 62 2.65 4.71 -6.48
C ARG A 62 2.56 3.20 -6.29
N GLY A 63 3.25 2.43 -7.13
CA GLY A 63 3.33 0.97 -7.01
C GLY A 63 3.97 0.50 -5.70
N THR A 64 5.05 1.15 -5.25
CA THR A 64 5.70 0.86 -3.96
C THR A 64 4.76 1.13 -2.79
N VAL A 65 4.01 2.23 -2.81
CA VAL A 65 3.02 2.57 -1.78
C VAL A 65 1.93 1.49 -1.68
N VAL A 66 1.33 1.12 -2.81
CA VAL A 66 0.29 0.09 -2.88
C VAL A 66 0.81 -1.25 -2.35
N THR A 67 2.04 -1.61 -2.75
CA THR A 67 2.70 -2.84 -2.28
C THR A 67 3.05 -2.77 -0.79
N ALA A 68 3.41 -1.60 -0.25
CA ALA A 68 3.67 -1.44 1.18
C ALA A 68 2.41 -1.72 2.00
N ILE A 69 1.25 -1.23 1.55
CA ILE A 69 -0.05 -1.53 2.18
C ILE A 69 -0.37 -3.02 2.12
N LYS A 70 -0.09 -3.71 1.01
CA LYS A 70 -0.22 -5.19 0.92
C LYS A 70 0.48 -5.90 2.08
N PHE A 71 1.71 -5.51 2.40
CA PHE A 71 2.47 -6.11 3.50
C PHE A 71 1.91 -5.81 4.89
N THR A 72 1.05 -4.80 5.03
CA THR A 72 0.36 -4.51 6.29
C THR A 72 -0.79 -5.50 6.58
N PHE A 73 -1.37 -6.12 5.56
CA PHE A 73 -2.48 -7.07 5.73
C PHE A 73 -2.07 -8.41 6.35
N ILE A 74 -0.79 -8.76 6.29
CA ILE A 74 -0.25 -10.01 6.85
C ILE A 74 -0.12 -9.93 8.38
N ASN A 75 -0.05 -8.72 8.94
CA ASN A 75 0.15 -8.51 10.37
C ASN A 75 -1.18 -8.40 11.15
N GLN A 76 -1.19 -8.93 12.37
CA GLN A 76 -2.34 -8.92 13.27
C GLN A 76 -2.33 -7.65 14.14
N GLY A 77 -3.38 -6.83 14.05
CA GLY A 77 -3.57 -5.65 14.90
C GLY A 77 -4.82 -4.85 14.55
N GLN A 78 -5.83 -4.86 15.42
CA GLN A 78 -7.10 -4.16 15.20
C GLN A 78 -6.94 -2.63 15.19
N GLU A 79 -6.04 -2.07 16.02
CA GLU A 79 -5.83 -0.61 16.08
C GLU A 79 -5.37 -0.01 14.74
N TYR A 80 -4.47 -0.69 14.04
CA TYR A 80 -4.03 -0.25 12.71
C TYR A 80 -5.19 -0.33 11.70
N ASP A 81 -6.00 -1.37 11.78
CA ASP A 81 -7.11 -1.58 10.85
C ASP A 81 -8.19 -0.53 10.99
N GLU A 82 -8.43 -0.03 12.20
CA GLU A 82 -9.32 1.12 12.44
C GLU A 82 -8.82 2.40 11.74
N LEU A 83 -7.51 2.62 11.74
CA LEU A 83 -6.88 3.76 11.05
C LEU A 83 -6.85 3.58 9.53
N LEU A 84 -6.66 2.35 9.05
CA LEU A 84 -6.62 2.05 7.62
C LEU A 84 -8.00 2.05 6.97
N ARG A 85 -9.03 1.58 7.68
CA ARG A 85 -10.40 1.43 7.16
C ARG A 85 -10.92 2.66 6.40
N PRO A 86 -10.84 3.91 6.91
CA PRO A 86 -11.33 5.07 6.16
C PRO A 86 -10.50 5.41 4.91
N LEU A 87 -9.27 4.88 4.80
CA LEU A 87 -8.33 5.17 3.72
C LEU A 87 -8.20 4.02 2.72
N ILE A 88 -8.76 2.85 3.02
CA ILE A 88 -8.49 1.63 2.26
C ILE A 88 -8.94 1.74 0.80
N VAL A 89 -10.04 2.45 0.55
CA VAL A 89 -10.53 2.71 -0.80
C VAL A 89 -9.50 3.47 -1.61
N ASP A 90 -8.88 4.52 -1.06
CA ASP A 90 -7.87 5.31 -1.77
C ASP A 90 -6.70 4.45 -2.28
N PHE A 91 -6.23 3.50 -1.46
CA PHE A 91 -5.14 2.60 -1.84
C PHE A 91 -5.58 1.56 -2.89
N LEU A 92 -6.80 1.02 -2.77
CA LEU A 92 -7.28 -0.06 -3.66
C LEU A 92 -7.83 0.50 -4.99
N SER A 93 -8.27 1.76 -5.02
CA SER A 93 -8.66 2.47 -6.24
C SER A 93 -7.49 2.68 -7.21
N SER A 94 -6.24 2.43 -6.81
CA SER A 94 -5.10 2.32 -7.73
C SER A 94 -5.23 1.18 -8.77
N ILE A 95 -6.30 0.37 -8.70
CA ILE A 95 -6.68 -0.53 -9.79
C ILE A 95 -6.98 0.20 -11.11
N GLN A 96 -7.38 1.48 -11.04
CA GLN A 96 -7.61 2.35 -12.19
C GLN A 96 -6.40 3.23 -12.55
N ASP A 97 -5.22 2.97 -11.99
CA ASP A 97 -4.01 3.76 -12.27
C ASP A 97 -3.69 3.79 -13.77
N ASN A 98 -3.09 4.85 -14.30
CA ASN A 98 -2.72 4.90 -15.73
C ASN A 98 -1.67 3.85 -16.10
N GLU A 99 -0.85 3.40 -15.14
CA GLU A 99 0.27 2.50 -15.37
C GLU A 99 -0.09 1.05 -15.05
N LEU A 100 0.05 0.16 -16.04
CA LEU A 100 -0.37 -1.23 -15.96
C LEU A 100 0.25 -1.97 -14.76
N ASN A 101 1.51 -1.68 -14.42
CA ASN A 101 2.15 -2.33 -13.29
C ASN A 101 1.49 -1.94 -11.95
N VAL A 102 1.12 -0.67 -11.79
CA VAL A 102 0.45 -0.19 -10.57
C VAL A 102 -0.93 -0.86 -10.43
N ARG A 103 -1.68 -1.00 -11.53
CA ARG A 103 -2.96 -1.76 -11.52
C ARG A 103 -2.78 -3.20 -11.05
N ARG A 104 -1.78 -3.90 -11.59
CA ARG A 104 -1.44 -5.29 -11.21
C ARG A 104 -1.08 -5.40 -9.72
N LEU A 105 -0.28 -4.47 -9.21
CA LEU A 105 0.06 -4.40 -7.80
C LEU A 105 -1.17 -4.13 -6.93
N SER A 106 -2.08 -3.24 -7.37
CA SER A 106 -3.34 -2.98 -6.67
C SER A 106 -4.24 -4.21 -6.62
N LEU A 107 -4.41 -4.93 -7.73
CA LEU A 107 -5.13 -6.20 -7.78
C LEU A 107 -4.54 -7.25 -6.81
N SER A 108 -3.21 -7.39 -6.80
CA SER A 108 -2.53 -8.28 -5.86
C SER A 108 -2.75 -7.87 -4.40
N THR A 109 -2.81 -6.57 -4.15
CA THR A 109 -3.05 -5.96 -2.83
C THR A 109 -4.48 -6.18 -2.37
N LEU A 110 -5.47 -5.96 -3.24
CA LEU A 110 -6.88 -6.27 -3.01
C LEU A 110 -7.06 -7.75 -2.68
N ASN A 111 -6.44 -8.64 -3.46
CA ASN A 111 -6.52 -10.07 -3.21
C ASN A 111 -5.93 -10.44 -1.83
N SER A 112 -4.80 -9.84 -1.46
CA SER A 112 -4.21 -10.02 -0.13
C SER A 112 -5.13 -9.53 0.98
N ALA A 113 -5.76 -8.37 0.82
CA ALA A 113 -6.72 -7.84 1.77
C ALA A 113 -7.95 -8.74 1.92
N ALA A 114 -8.52 -9.21 0.80
CA ALA A 114 -9.69 -10.09 0.80
C ALA A 114 -9.40 -11.42 1.51
N HIS A 115 -8.19 -11.98 1.36
CA HIS A 115 -7.80 -13.22 2.02
C HIS A 115 -7.46 -13.03 3.50
N ASN A 116 -6.71 -11.98 3.86
CA ASN A 116 -6.17 -11.85 5.23
C ASN A 116 -7.06 -11.00 6.15
N LYS A 117 -7.77 -10.01 5.59
CA LYS A 117 -8.62 -9.06 6.33
C LYS A 117 -9.95 -8.81 5.60
N PRO A 118 -10.77 -9.85 5.35
CA PRO A 118 -12.02 -9.72 4.58
C PRO A 118 -13.00 -8.68 5.14
N TYR A 119 -12.97 -8.43 6.46
CA TYR A 119 -13.80 -7.42 7.12
C TYR A 119 -13.45 -5.97 6.73
N LEU A 120 -12.25 -5.71 6.22
CA LEU A 120 -11.88 -4.39 5.67
C LEU A 120 -12.42 -4.19 4.26
N ILE A 121 -12.62 -5.29 3.52
CA ILE A 121 -13.06 -5.26 2.13
C ILE A 121 -14.59 -5.28 2.04
N ARG A 122 -15.25 -6.08 2.86
CA ARG A 122 -16.71 -6.27 2.84
C ARG A 122 -17.48 -4.95 2.83
N ASP A 123 -17.05 -3.98 3.62
CA ASP A 123 -17.77 -2.72 3.82
C ASP A 123 -17.56 -1.71 2.68
N VAL A 124 -16.63 -1.99 1.75
CA VAL A 124 -16.27 -1.12 0.63
C VAL A 124 -16.37 -1.81 -0.73
N LEU A 125 -16.93 -3.03 -0.77
CA LEU A 125 -17.06 -3.82 -2.00
C LEU A 125 -17.91 -3.13 -3.06
N ASP A 126 -18.96 -2.44 -2.65
CA ASP A 126 -19.84 -1.65 -3.53
C ASP A 126 -19.08 -0.55 -4.29
N GLN A 127 -18.03 -0.01 -3.68
CA GLN A 127 -17.15 0.98 -4.29
C GLN A 127 -16.07 0.34 -5.17
N LEU A 128 -15.51 -0.81 -4.77
CA LEU A 128 -14.39 -1.45 -5.45
C LEU A 128 -14.80 -2.35 -6.63
N LEU A 129 -15.94 -3.02 -6.56
CA LEU A 129 -16.41 -3.95 -7.59
C LEU A 129 -16.61 -3.29 -8.96
N PRO A 130 -17.22 -2.09 -9.08
CA PRO A 130 -17.33 -1.41 -10.37
C PRO A 130 -15.96 -1.18 -11.02
N LEU A 131 -14.98 -0.70 -10.23
CA LEU A 131 -13.63 -0.42 -10.71
C LEU A 131 -12.91 -1.70 -11.17
N LEU A 132 -13.12 -2.81 -10.43
CA LEU A 132 -12.56 -4.11 -10.79
C LEU A 132 -13.15 -4.64 -12.10
N TYR A 133 -14.47 -4.54 -12.29
CA TYR A 133 -15.11 -5.05 -13.50
C TYR A 133 -14.67 -4.31 -14.76
N GLU A 134 -14.45 -2.99 -14.69
CA GLU A 134 -13.92 -2.22 -15.80
C GLU A 134 -12.58 -2.75 -16.32
N GLU A 135 -11.71 -3.24 -15.42
CA GLU A 135 -10.42 -3.83 -15.80
C GLU A 135 -10.51 -5.27 -16.33
N THR A 136 -11.68 -5.92 -16.23
CA THR A 136 -11.93 -7.25 -16.83
C THR A 136 -12.48 -7.17 -18.26
N LEU A 137 -12.85 -5.98 -18.73
CA LEU A 137 -13.30 -5.77 -20.09
C LEU A 137 -12.10 -5.87 -21.04
N ILE A 138 -12.16 -6.81 -21.98
CA ILE A 138 -11.18 -6.90 -23.08
C ILE A 138 -11.37 -5.65 -23.95
N LYS A 139 -10.34 -4.80 -24.00
CA LYS A 139 -10.28 -3.62 -24.88
C LYS A 139 -9.60 -3.96 -26.20
#